data_AF-A0A5J6QTF5-F1
#
_entry.id   AF-A0A5J6QTF5-F1
#
_cell.length_a   1.000
_cell.length_b   1.000
_cell.length_c   1.000
_cell.angle_alpha   90.00
_cell.angle_beta   90.00
_cell.angle_gamma   90.00
#
_symmetry.space_group_name_H-M   'P 1'
#
loop_
_entity.id
_entity.type
_entity.pdbx_description
1 polymer ?
#
loop_
_entity_poly.entity_id
_entity_poly.type
_entity_poly.pdbx_seq_one_letter_code
_entity_poly.pdbx_strand_id
1 'polypeptide(L)' 'MAGRDYFWCRCGRSQQQPFCDGSHKGTGLAPLKFHADVSETLYFCGCKHSHSPPLCDGTHNQLQD' A
#
# COMPACT_ATOMS: atom_id res chain seq x y z
N MET A 1 11.47 5.90 -6.54
CA MET A 1 12.36 6.18 -7.70
C MET A 1 11.47 6.37 -8.91
N ALA A 2 11.69 7.45 -9.67
CA ALA A 2 10.94 7.74 -10.88
C ALA A 2 10.97 6.56 -11.87
N GLY A 3 9.88 6.37 -12.61
CA GLY A 3 9.69 5.35 -13.64
C GLY A 3 9.54 3.91 -13.11
N ARG A 4 9.53 3.69 -11.79
CA ARG A 4 9.32 2.36 -11.21
C ARG A 4 7.88 2.10 -10.85
N ASP A 5 7.44 0.88 -11.12
CA ASP A 5 6.18 0.33 -10.66
C ASP A 5 6.37 -0.32 -9.28
N TYR A 6 5.46 0.00 -8.36
CA TYR A 6 5.35 -0.60 -7.04
C TYR A 6 3.98 -1.25 -6.92
N PHE A 7 3.92 -2.40 -6.24
CA PHE A 7 2.66 -3.11 -6.00
C PHE A 7 2.35 -3.04 -4.51
N TRP A 8 1.47 -2.13 -4.12
CA TRP A 8 1.08 -1.93 -2.74
C TRP A 8 0.18 -3.08 -2.24
N CYS A 9 0.48 -3.57 -1.03
CA CYS A 9 -0.32 -4.59 -0.37
C CYS A 9 -1.65 -4.01 0.10
N ARG A 10 -2.72 -4.35 -0.63
CA ARG A 10 -4.10 -4.00 -0.26
C ARG A 10 -4.72 -4.96 0.77
N CYS A 11 -4.27 -6.22 0.80
CA CYS A 11 -4.93 -7.27 1.60
C CYS A 11 -4.52 -7.33 3.08
N GLY A 12 -3.49 -6.57 3.48
CA GLY A 12 -2.95 -6.61 4.85
C GLY A 12 -2.08 -7.81 5.20
N ARG A 13 -2.07 -8.88 4.38
CA ARG A 13 -1.42 -10.17 4.71
C ARG A 13 0.06 -10.30 4.34
N SER A 14 0.63 -9.33 3.64
CA SER A 14 2.02 -9.44 3.21
C SER A 14 2.99 -9.37 4.41
N GLN A 15 4.07 -10.14 4.34
CA GLN A 15 5.23 -10.07 5.22
C GLN A 15 6.29 -9.06 4.72
N GLN A 16 6.11 -8.52 3.51
CA GLN A 16 6.97 -7.50 2.90
C GLN A 16 6.27 -6.14 2.83
N GLN A 17 5.48 -5.81 3.87
CA GLN A 17 4.79 -4.52 3.94
C GLN A 17 5.78 -3.36 3.71
N PRO A 18 5.37 -2.32 2.97
CA PRO A 18 4.01 -2.04 2.48
C PRO A 18 3.66 -2.72 1.14
N PHE A 19 4.57 -3.50 0.56
CA PHE A 19 4.44 -4.07 -0.79
C PHE A 19 3.83 -5.47 -0.77
N CYS A 20 3.33 -5.90 -1.92
CA CYS A 20 2.74 -7.21 -2.11
C CYS A 20 3.80 -8.28 -2.35
N ASP A 21 3.73 -9.38 -1.59
CA ASP A 21 4.54 -10.59 -1.75
C ASP A 21 3.76 -11.80 -2.33
N GLY A 22 2.50 -11.61 -2.70
CA GLY A 22 1.62 -12.67 -3.19
C GLY A 22 0.68 -13.28 -2.14
N SER A 23 0.78 -12.89 -0.86
CA SER A 23 -0.11 -13.37 0.21
C SER A 23 -1.59 -12.97 0.05
N HIS A 24 -1.92 -12.18 -0.97
CA HIS A 24 -3.30 -11.83 -1.34
C HIS A 24 -4.07 -12.98 -2.02
N LYS A 25 -3.39 -14.03 -2.49
CA LYS A 25 -4.05 -15.17 -3.15
C LYS A 25 -5.13 -15.77 -2.24
N GLY A 26 -6.32 -16.03 -2.81
CA GLY A 26 -7.47 -16.57 -2.08
C GLY A 26 -8.31 -15.53 -1.32
N THR A 27 -7.93 -14.25 -1.29
CA THR A 27 -8.71 -13.19 -0.62
C THR A 27 -9.72 -12.48 -1.53
N GLY A 28 -9.64 -12.71 -2.85
CA GLY A 28 -10.36 -11.90 -3.84
C GLY A 28 -9.81 -10.48 -4.03
N LEU A 29 -8.76 -10.09 -3.29
CA LEU A 29 -8.09 -8.80 -3.44
C LEU A 29 -6.86 -8.92 -4.33
N ALA A 30 -6.61 -7.90 -5.14
CA ALA A 30 -5.38 -7.71 -5.91
C ALA A 30 -4.57 -6.53 -5.35
N PRO A 31 -3.23 -6.51 -5.51
CA PRO A 31 -2.41 -5.36 -5.13
C PRO A 31 -2.75 -4.13 -5.98
N LEU A 32 -2.56 -2.94 -5.41
CA LEU A 32 -2.71 -1.69 -6.15
C LEU A 32 -1.37 -1.33 -6.80
N LYS A 33 -1.36 -1.15 -8.12
CA LYS A 33 -0.18 -0.67 -8.84
C LYS A 33 0.00 0.83 -8.62
N PHE A 34 1.20 1.24 -8.24
CA PHE A 34 1.63 2.63 -8.13
C PHE A 34 2.80 2.87 -9.08
N HIS A 35 2.63 3.79 -10.03
CA HIS A 35 3.73 4.25 -10.87
C HIS A 35 4.35 5.49 -10.23
N ALA A 36 5.64 5.46 -9.94
CA ALA A 36 6.33 6.62 -9.39
C ALA A 36 6.75 7.56 -10.52
N ASP A 37 6.06 8.69 -10.70
CA ASP A 37 6.43 9.69 -11.72
C ASP A 37 7.73 10.41 -11.38
N VAL A 38 7.96 10.65 -10.08
CA VAL A 38 9.13 11.38 -9.57
C VAL A 38 9.89 10.57 -8.52
N SER A 39 11.16 10.94 -8.33
CA SER A 39 12.01 10.36 -7.29
C SER A 39 11.85 11.15 -6.00
N GLU A 40 10.91 10.74 -5.18
CA GLU A 40 10.67 11.33 -3.86
C GLU A 40 10.45 10.26 -2.78
N THR A 41 10.47 10.68 -1.52
CA THR A 41 10.10 9.83 -0.39
C THR A 41 8.59 9.88 -0.21
N LEU A 42 7.93 8.73 -0.42
CA LEU A 42 6.50 8.57 -0.21
C LEU A 42 6.24 7.60 0.94
N TYR A 43 5.19 7.87 1.71
CA TYR A 43 4.74 7.02 2.80
C TYR A 43 3.54 6.21 2.34
N PHE A 44 3.73 4.91 2.11
CA PHE A 44 2.64 4.01 1.76
C PHE A 44 1.79 3.67 2.99
N CYS A 45 0.48 3.53 2.78
CA CYS A 45 -0.46 3.19 3.85
C CYS A 45 -0.16 1.79 4.43
N GLY A 46 0.13 1.73 5.73
CA GLY A 46 0.30 0.49 6.49
C GLY A 46 -1.02 -0.08 7.02
N CYS A 47 -1.91 0.78 7.54
CA CYS A 47 -3.16 0.36 8.20
C CYS A 47 -4.25 -0.18 7.26
N LYS A 48 -4.15 0.12 5.95
CA LYS A 48 -5.11 -0.28 4.90
C LYS A 48 -6.48 0.43 4.95
N HIS A 49 -6.59 1.49 5.74
CA HIS A 49 -7.79 2.33 5.87
C HIS A 49 -7.63 3.73 5.26
N SER A 50 -6.55 4.01 4.52
CA SER A 50 -6.41 5.30 3.84
C SER A 50 -7.56 5.54 2.85
N HIS A 51 -8.03 6.78 2.81
CA HIS A 51 -9.00 7.29 1.84
C HIS A 51 -8.32 7.76 0.55
N SER A 52 -6.98 7.85 0.54
CA SER A 52 -6.15 8.16 -0.63
C SER A 52 -5.11 7.05 -0.90
N PRO A 53 -5.54 5.79 -1.06
CA PRO A 53 -4.62 4.69 -1.33
C PRO A 53 -3.88 4.94 -2.66
N PRO A 54 -2.60 4.56 -2.75
CA PRO A 54 -1.86 3.70 -1.82
C PRO A 54 -1.11 4.46 -0.71
N LEU A 55 -1.22 5.79 -0.64
CA LEU A 55 -0.42 6.63 0.24
C LEU A 55 -1.04 6.79 1.62
N CYS A 56 -0.24 7.25 2.57
CA CYS A 56 -0.69 7.59 3.91
C CYS A 56 -1.32 8.99 3.92
N ASP A 57 -2.52 9.09 4.49
CA ASP A 57 -3.26 10.34 4.76
C ASP A 57 -3.50 10.57 6.26
N GLY A 58 -2.87 9.76 7.11
CA GLY A 58 -3.04 9.88 8.55
C GLY A 58 -4.32 9.27 9.10
N THR A 59 -5.18 8.60 8.31
CA THR A 59 -6.39 7.93 8.82
C THR A 59 -6.11 6.97 9.98
N HIS A 60 -4.91 6.38 10.02
CA HIS A 60 -4.48 5.51 11.12
C HIS A 60 -4.46 6.18 12.51
N ASN A 61 -4.40 7.51 12.58
CA ASN A 61 -4.45 8.24 13.85
C ASN A 61 -5.86 8.29 14.47
N GLN A 62 -6.88 7.83 13.74
CA GLN A 62 -8.28 7.83 14.17
C GLN A 62 -8.88 6.42 14.25
N LEU A 63 -8.10 5.38 13.94
CA LEU A 63 -8.54 4.00 14.13
C LEU A 63 -8.49 3.69 15.62
N GLN A 64 -9.60 3.17 16.14
CA GLN A 64 -9.63 2.58 17.48
C GLN A 64 -9.23 1.11 17.34
N ASP A 65 -8.37 0.64 18.25
CA ASP A 65 -7.92 -0.76 18.30
C ASP A 65 -9.07 -1.76 18.49
#